data_AF-A0A7C1L0C0-F1
#
_entry.id   AF-A0A7C1L0C0-F1
#
_cell.length_a   1.000
_cell.length_b   1.000
_cell.length_c   1.000
_cell.angle_alpha   90.00
_cell.angle_beta   90.00
_cell.angle_gamma   90.00
#
_symmetry.space_group_name_H-M   'P 1'
#
loop_
_entity.id
_entity.type
_entity.pdbx_description
1 polymer ?
#
loop_
_entity_poly.entity_id
_entity_poly.type
_entity_poly.pdbx_seq_one_letter_code
_entity_poly.pdbx_strand_id
1 'polypeptide(L)'
;MSNLNAWIAQRGVNFTFLMGNYIDDITFTILDEDGDAFPFAGLSITEFTIRIYDSRITGRALIETHTEATELSESAGIITWDAVFPTDMTFGDYNYELDYTDTEGDKRLAEGRIKVV
;
A
#
# COMPACT_ATOMS: atom_id res chain seq x y z
N MET A 1 -5.89 -22.04 10.23
CA MET A 1 -4.87 -21.17 9.62
C MET A 1 -5.65 -20.03 9.01
N SER A 2 -5.51 -18.84 9.59
CA SER A 2 -6.37 -17.70 9.30
C SER A 2 -5.77 -16.93 8.14
N ASN A 3 -6.38 -17.00 6.96
CA ASN A 3 -6.05 -16.11 5.85
C ASN A 3 -6.52 -14.70 6.21
N LEU A 4 -5.70 -13.69 5.91
CA LEU A 4 -6.13 -12.29 5.96
C LEU A 4 -7.09 -12.06 4.77
N ASN A 5 -8.38 -12.29 4.99
CA ASN A 5 -9.44 -12.01 4.02
C ASN A 5 -9.96 -10.58 4.24
N ALA A 6 -9.06 -9.62 4.20
CA ALA A 6 -9.39 -8.24 4.50
C ALA A 6 -9.44 -7.41 3.21
N TRP A 7 -10.45 -6.55 3.13
CA TRP A 7 -10.69 -5.66 2.01
C TRP A 7 -10.10 -4.29 2.35
N ILE A 8 -9.17 -3.78 1.54
CA ILE A 8 -8.88 -2.34 1.62
C ILE A 8 -10.11 -1.64 1.04
N ALA A 9 -10.67 -0.69 1.80
CA ALA A 9 -11.93 0.04 1.55
C ALA A 9 -12.19 0.49 0.10
N GLN A 10 -11.14 0.58 -0.72
CA GLN A 10 -11.24 0.93 -2.12
C GLN A 10 -10.29 0.08 -2.96
N ARG A 11 -10.87 -0.86 -3.71
CA ARG A 11 -10.36 -1.17 -5.04
C ARG A 11 -10.40 0.12 -5.87
N GLY A 12 -9.25 0.79 -6.00
CA GLY A 12 -9.12 2.05 -6.72
C GLY A 12 -9.20 3.30 -5.83
N VAL A 13 -8.26 3.43 -4.89
CA VAL A 13 -8.03 4.70 -4.19
C VAL A 13 -7.50 5.72 -5.19
N ASN A 14 -8.31 6.69 -5.62
CA ASN A 14 -7.83 7.82 -6.42
C ASN A 14 -7.13 8.81 -5.50
N PHE A 15 -5.86 8.55 -5.17
CA PHE A 15 -5.03 9.62 -4.63
C PHE A 15 -4.84 10.67 -5.72
N THR A 16 -5.22 11.92 -5.42
CA THR A 16 -5.04 13.07 -6.31
C THR A 16 -4.00 13.97 -5.65
N PHE A 17 -2.76 13.92 -6.15
CA PHE A 17 -1.64 14.70 -5.60
C PHE A 17 -1.45 15.97 -6.41
N LEU A 18 -1.10 17.09 -5.78
CA LEU A 18 -0.75 18.35 -6.44
C LEU A 18 0.78 18.52 -6.43
N MET A 19 1.36 18.90 -7.57
CA MET A 19 2.80 19.14 -7.74
C MET A 19 3.44 20.02 -6.65
N GLY A 20 4.63 19.63 -6.17
CA GLY A 20 5.48 20.44 -5.30
C GLY A 20 5.47 20.05 -3.82
N ASN A 21 4.60 19.10 -3.42
CA ASN A 21 4.71 18.42 -2.14
C ASN A 21 5.30 17.03 -2.39
N TYR A 22 6.34 16.67 -1.66
CA TYR A 22 6.70 15.27 -1.46
C TYR A 22 5.44 14.52 -1.04
N ILE A 23 5.22 13.33 -1.58
CA ILE A 23 4.26 12.43 -0.95
C ILE A 23 5.00 11.97 0.31
N ASP A 24 4.79 12.71 1.41
CA ASP A 24 5.23 12.32 2.75
C ASP A 24 4.58 10.96 3.00
N ASP A 25 3.29 10.92 3.31
CA ASP A 25 2.71 9.68 3.82
C ASP A 25 1.70 9.01 2.87
N ILE A 26 1.79 7.69 2.74
CA ILE A 26 0.67 6.84 2.29
C ILE A 26 0.23 5.96 3.45
N THR A 27 -1.01 6.18 3.88
CA THR A 27 -1.68 5.36 4.90
C THR A 27 -2.71 4.44 4.26
N PHE A 28 -2.64 3.15 4.60
CA PHE A 28 -3.65 2.15 4.30
C PHE A 28 -4.41 1.80 5.57
N THR A 29 -5.73 1.74 5.45
CA THR A 29 -6.59 1.10 6.46
C THR A 29 -7.15 -0.18 5.87
N ILE A 30 -6.81 -1.30 6.50
CA ILE A 30 -7.32 -2.62 6.18
C ILE A 30 -8.71 -2.71 6.81
N LEU A 31 -9.73 -3.01 6.01
CA LEU A 31 -11.10 -3.22 6.47
C LEU A 31 -11.53 -4.68 6.30
N ASP A 32 -12.59 -5.09 6.97
CA ASP A 32 -13.26 -6.36 6.71
C ASP A 32 -14.34 -6.23 5.62
N GLU A 33 -15.16 -7.27 5.44
CA GLU A 33 -16.24 -7.28 4.45
C GLU A 33 -17.39 -6.32 4.77
N ASP A 34 -17.56 -5.96 6.04
CA ASP A 34 -18.57 -5.03 6.52
C ASP A 34 -18.07 -3.56 6.45
N GLY A 35 -16.78 -3.37 6.14
CA GLY A 35 -16.15 -2.06 6.05
C GLY A 35 -15.67 -1.52 7.39
N ASP A 36 -15.60 -2.37 8.42
CA ASP A 36 -15.00 -2.04 9.70
C ASP A 36 -13.49 -2.27 9.67
N ALA A 37 -12.74 -1.56 10.51
CA ALA A 37 -11.29 -1.73 10.59
C ALA A 37 -10.93 -3.16 10.98
N PHE A 38 -10.14 -3.84 10.15
CA PHE A 38 -9.70 -5.20 10.38
C PHE A 38 -8.39 -5.19 11.20
N PRO A 39 -8.42 -5.61 12.47
CA PRO A 39 -7.20 -5.73 13.25
C PRO A 39 -6.38 -6.94 12.78
N PHE A 40 -5.10 -6.74 12.54
CA PHE A 40 -4.15 -7.82 12.24
C PHE A 40 -3.29 -8.21 13.45
N ALA A 41 -3.62 -7.69 14.63
CA ALA A 41 -2.96 -8.05 15.87
C ALA A 41 -3.07 -9.56 16.15
N GLY A 42 -1.94 -10.21 16.43
CA GLY A 42 -1.87 -11.65 16.69
C GLY A 42 -1.85 -12.53 15.43
N LEU A 43 -1.83 -11.94 14.24
CA LEU A 43 -1.42 -12.64 13.02
C LEU A 43 0.11 -12.72 12.98
N SER A 44 0.64 -13.79 12.39
CA SER A 44 2.08 -14.03 12.26
C SER A 44 2.70 -13.21 11.10
N ILE A 45 2.32 -11.95 10.96
CA ILE A 45 2.83 -11.04 9.93
C ILE A 45 4.19 -10.52 10.38
N THR A 46 5.19 -10.65 9.52
CA THR A 46 6.56 -10.21 9.80
C THR A 46 6.93 -8.95 9.04
N GLU A 47 6.27 -8.67 7.92
CA GLU A 47 6.61 -7.54 7.06
C GLU A 47 5.38 -7.11 6.24
N PHE A 48 5.31 -5.80 5.92
CA PHE A 48 4.47 -5.28 4.86
C PHE A 48 5.35 -4.63 3.79
N THR A 49 5.08 -4.94 2.52
CA THR A 49 5.84 -4.38 1.40
C THR A 49 4.91 -3.64 0.45
N ILE A 50 5.21 -2.38 0.16
CA ILE A 50 4.58 -1.63 -0.94
C ILE A 50 5.55 -1.46 -2.11
N ARG A 51 5.08 -1.82 -3.31
CA ARG A 51 5.80 -1.62 -4.57
C ARG A 51 5.04 -0.66 -5.46
N ILE A 52 5.76 0.31 -6.01
CA ILE A 52 5.22 1.34 -6.90
C ILE A 52 5.71 1.08 -8.33
N TYR A 53 4.81 1.16 -9.29
CA TYR A 53 5.09 0.91 -10.70
C TYR A 53 4.61 2.07 -11.57
N ASP A 54 5.40 2.43 -12.56
CA ASP A 54 5.00 3.38 -13.59
C ASP A 54 4.15 2.68 -14.65
N SER A 55 2.87 3.05 -14.72
CA SER A 55 1.90 2.42 -15.64
C SER A 55 1.99 2.96 -17.06
N ARG A 56 2.74 4.03 -17.27
CA ARG A 56 2.95 4.64 -18.59
C ARG A 56 3.97 3.87 -19.41
N ILE A 57 4.80 3.04 -18.76
CA ILE A 57 5.84 2.25 -19.40
C ILE A 57 5.32 0.83 -19.68
N THR A 58 5.47 0.38 -20.93
CA THR A 58 5.12 -0.99 -21.33
C THR A 58 5.86 -2.00 -20.44
N GLY A 59 5.10 -2.83 -19.73
CA GLY A 59 5.64 -3.82 -18.80
C GLY A 59 5.66 -3.40 -17.32
N ARG A 60 5.11 -2.22 -16.96
CA ARG A 60 5.03 -1.70 -15.57
C ARG A 60 6.41 -1.65 -14.91
N ALA A 61 7.18 -0.61 -15.21
CA ALA A 61 8.51 -0.46 -14.61
C ALA A 61 8.39 -0.23 -13.09
N LEU A 62 9.07 -1.04 -12.28
CA LEU A 62 9.17 -0.83 -10.84
C LEU A 62 9.94 0.48 -10.58
N ILE A 63 9.33 1.37 -9.82
CA ILE A 63 9.88 2.67 -9.44
C ILE A 63 10.50 2.58 -8.06
N GLU A 64 9.76 2.04 -7.09
CA GLU A 64 10.16 2.07 -5.69
C GLU A 64 9.63 0.84 -4.94
N THR A 65 10.33 0.44 -3.89
CA THR A 65 9.89 -0.61 -2.96
C THR A 65 10.16 -0.18 -1.53
N HIS A 66 9.12 -0.18 -0.70
CA HIS A 66 9.25 0.05 0.74
C HIS A 66 8.85 -1.20 1.51
N THR A 67 9.73 -1.68 2.37
CA THR A 67 9.52 -2.86 3.24
C THR A 67 9.32 -2.48 4.70
N GLU A 68 9.61 -1.23 5.07
CA GLU A 68 9.53 -0.73 6.44
C GLU A 68 8.43 0.32 6.52
N ALA A 69 7.29 -0.07 7.09
CA ALA A 69 6.23 0.87 7.44
C ALA A 69 6.70 1.78 8.58
N THR A 70 6.44 3.08 8.49
CA THR A 70 6.79 4.08 9.50
C THR A 70 5.81 4.08 10.68
N GLU A 71 4.56 3.68 10.43
CA GLU A 71 3.56 3.48 11.49
C GLU A 71 2.76 2.20 11.25
N LEU A 72 2.57 1.43 12.33
CA LEU A 72 1.71 0.25 12.37
C LEU A 72 0.76 0.36 13.56
N SER A 73 -0.54 0.39 13.29
CA SER A 73 -1.57 0.24 14.31
C SER A 73 -2.34 -1.05 14.07
N GLU A 74 -1.81 -2.15 14.59
CA GLU A 74 -2.34 -3.50 14.34
C GLU A 74 -3.79 -3.66 14.80
N SER A 75 -4.18 -2.99 15.88
CA SER A 75 -5.54 -3.02 16.42
C SER A 75 -6.53 -2.15 15.64
N ALA A 76 -6.03 -1.20 14.85
CA ALA A 76 -6.84 -0.32 14.00
C ALA A 76 -6.74 -0.68 12.52
N GLY A 77 -5.97 -1.71 12.16
CA GLY A 77 -5.75 -2.09 10.76
C GLY A 77 -5.00 -1.04 9.95
N ILE A 78 -4.17 -0.20 10.58
CA ILE A 78 -3.50 0.93 9.91
C ILE A 78 -2.04 0.60 9.61
N ILE A 79 -1.60 0.94 8.41
CA ILE A 79 -0.21 0.87 7.97
C ILE A 79 0.14 2.17 7.24
N THR A 80 1.21 2.84 7.65
CA THR A 80 1.70 4.07 6.99
C THR A 80 3.14 3.90 6.53
N TRP A 81 3.44 4.43 5.36
CA TRP A 81 4.80 4.67 4.88
C TRP A 81 5.01 6.15 4.64
N ASP A 82 6.21 6.63 4.97
CA ASP A 82 6.68 7.99 4.65
C ASP A 82 7.56 7.94 3.38
N ALA A 83 7.71 9.08 2.70
CA ALA A 83 8.47 9.33 1.50
C ALA A 83 8.26 8.26 0.41
N VAL A 84 7.00 7.84 0.18
CA VAL A 84 6.72 6.68 -0.69
C VAL A 84 7.19 6.89 -2.14
N PHE A 85 7.21 8.14 -2.58
CA PHE A 85 7.57 8.49 -3.95
C PHE A 85 8.87 9.29 -4.02
N PRO A 86 9.72 9.01 -5.03
CA PRO A 86 10.98 9.70 -5.19
C PRO A 86 10.78 11.17 -5.52
N THR A 87 11.76 11.98 -5.14
CA THR A 87 11.71 13.44 -5.22
C THR A 87 11.56 14.01 -6.63
N ASP A 88 11.96 13.25 -7.64
CA ASP A 88 12.00 13.60 -9.05
C ASP A 88 10.85 12.98 -9.86
N MET A 89 9.76 12.58 -9.17
CA MET A 89 8.65 11.93 -9.84
C MET A 89 7.90 12.84 -10.81
N THR A 90 7.35 12.24 -11.86
CA THR A 90 6.63 12.95 -12.92
C THR A 90 5.12 12.74 -12.78
N PHE A 91 4.34 13.70 -13.25
CA PHE A 91 2.88 13.55 -13.28
C PHE A 91 2.43 12.37 -14.12
N GLY A 92 1.41 11.66 -13.66
CA GLY A 92 0.79 10.58 -14.40
C GLY A 92 0.24 9.47 -13.54
N ASP A 93 -0.03 8.35 -14.20
CA ASP A 93 -0.66 7.18 -13.61
C ASP A 93 0.39 6.15 -13.18
N TYR A 94 0.31 5.74 -11.93
CA TYR A 94 1.13 4.73 -11.28
C TYR A 94 0.24 3.61 -10.75
N ASN A 95 0.81 2.43 -10.55
CA ASN A 95 0.16 1.33 -9.84
C ASN A 95 0.91 1.06 -8.55
N TYR A 96 0.20 0.61 -7.53
CA TYR A 96 0.83 0.04 -6.34
C TYR A 96 0.41 -1.41 -6.14
N GLU A 97 1.29 -2.14 -5.47
CA GLU A 97 1.05 -3.49 -4.97
C GLU A 97 1.45 -3.51 -3.50
N LEU A 98 0.52 -3.90 -2.64
CA LEU A 98 0.73 -4.05 -1.21
C LEU A 98 0.68 -5.53 -0.86
N ASP A 99 1.78 -6.02 -0.31
CA ASP A 99 1.97 -7.39 0.14
C ASP A 99 2.22 -7.44 1.64
N TYR A 100 1.99 -8.60 2.23
CA TYR A 100 2.46 -8.92 3.57
C TYR A 100 3.17 -10.26 3.56
N THR A 101 4.14 -10.44 4.45
CA THR A 101 4.86 -11.70 4.64
C THR A 101 4.42 -12.32 5.94
N ASP A 102 4.05 -13.60 5.90
CA ASP A 102 3.79 -14.42 7.09
C ASP A 102 4.63 -15.71 7.07
N THR A 103 4.36 -16.62 8.00
CA THR A 103 5.08 -17.91 8.11
C THR A 103 4.95 -18.81 6.89
N GLU A 104 3.98 -18.56 6.01
CA GLU A 104 3.73 -19.30 4.77
C GLU A 104 4.34 -18.60 3.54
N GLY A 105 4.89 -17.38 3.72
CA GLY A 105 5.55 -16.59 2.68
C GLY A 105 4.79 -15.31 2.33
N ASP A 106 5.11 -14.76 1.16
CA ASP A 106 4.57 -13.49 0.68
C ASP A 106 3.16 -13.66 0.12
N LYS A 107 2.25 -12.77 0.52
CA LYS A 107 0.85 -12.76 0.10
C LYS A 107 0.42 -11.37 -0.33
N ARG A 108 -0.31 -11.31 -1.45
CA ARG A 108 -0.91 -10.06 -1.96
C ARG A 108 -2.08 -9.64 -1.08
N LEU A 109 -1.99 -8.45 -0.50
CA LEU A 109 -3.07 -7.83 0.25
C LEU A 109 -3.93 -6.95 -0.65
N ALA A 110 -3.29 -6.09 -1.47
CA ALA A 110 -4.01 -5.18 -2.34
C ALA A 110 -3.19 -4.72 -3.54
N GLU A 111 -3.89 -4.21 -4.55
CA GLU A 111 -3.30 -3.51 -5.68
C GLU A 111 -4.24 -2.38 -6.12
N GLY A 112 -3.68 -1.33 -6.69
CA GLY A 112 -4.46 -0.19 -7.11
C GLY A 112 -3.71 0.77 -8.00
N ARG A 113 -4.36 1.90 -8.28
CA ARG A 113 -3.85 2.99 -9.11
C ARG A 113 -3.59 4.22 -8.25
N ILE A 114 -2.55 4.95 -8.59
CA ILE A 114 -2.20 6.24 -8.01
C ILE A 114 -2.09 7.23 -9.15
N LYS A 115 -2.75 8.40 -9.04
CA LYS A 115 -2.68 9.45 -10.05
C LYS A 115 -2.00 10.69 -9.48
N VAL A 116 -0.85 11.03 -10.03
CA VAL A 116 -0.12 12.25 -9.67
C VAL A 116 -0.51 13.35 -10.65
N VAL A 117 -1.13 14.44 -10.19
CA VAL A 117 -1.72 15.50 -11.03
C VAL A 117 -1.16 16.90 -10.81
#